data_AF-A0A0P4VTF4-F1
#
_entry.id   AF-A0A0P4VTF4-F1
#
_cell.length_a   1.000
_cell.length_b   1.000
_cell.length_c   1.000
_cell.angle_alpha   90.00
_cell.angle_beta   90.00
_cell.angle_gamma   90.00
#
_symmetry.space_group_name_H-M   'P 1'
#
loop_
_entity.id
_entity.type
_entity.pdbx_description
1 polymer ?
#
loop_
_entity_poly.entity_id
_entity_poly.type
_entity_poly.pdbx_seq_one_letter_code
_entity_poly.pdbx_strand_id
1 'polypeptide(L)'
;MTPLGKYDKKTITLELPGDLTVFTVDWLAIYDIANDRVLGSIIIPEELNVPPSLVKIIPHSNSMPNCEQLHKDLQVSWEVFGDQITMELTGQVGEDDYMAFGMSGSPSEPVMVGGDAVVVHMDGYLGSFKDYNLTSYMPCTHLLGQHKGVCYDDLVGGAQDYQEFSHKREDGINIFTFRRRLTTPDPGDIPYPDSGEAMIIWALGHLDINRNPTMHYAWSKFKQPIEFTRKATERKCFSFTRSEKSIPKRWKPVHLANPAAKEFTATLGPDGGPRGYEAITGQHSETGLSWYINGYLSPDIYIKRDATYRIMVQGGSNPYDPKSYHPLIITDEPRGAYSQLSDEEKKDIRVLAGIGYSVRGDSRATAAGRLCLWEHPKELDRRKDVEFRTYEHFRNALHHECGEGKAAVLEFKPNKSWPDTVYYNSWTGPNMGWRIHILDEINTEKILAAAASGGNSVHWSSLNTLLLWLTGVWLAVLAV
;
A
#
# COMPACT_ATOMS: atom_id res chain seq x y z
N MET A 1 -10.42 -4.65 -16.92
CA MET A 1 -10.34 -6.14 -16.82
C MET A 1 -8.89 -6.61 -16.92
N THR A 2 -8.48 -7.60 -16.14
CA THR A 2 -7.10 -8.13 -16.15
C THR A 2 -7.00 -9.30 -17.14
N PRO A 3 -6.11 -9.26 -18.16
CA PRO A 3 -5.89 -10.39 -19.05
C PRO A 3 -5.49 -11.65 -18.30
N LEU A 4 -5.93 -12.80 -18.82
CA LEU A 4 -5.51 -14.10 -18.32
C LEU A 4 -4.01 -14.29 -18.60
N GLY A 5 -3.26 -14.74 -17.58
CA GLY A 5 -1.85 -15.05 -17.71
C GLY A 5 -1.60 -16.47 -18.23
N LYS A 6 -0.33 -16.90 -18.21
CA LYS A 6 0.02 -18.31 -18.40
C LYS A 6 -0.38 -19.11 -17.16
N TYR A 7 -1.18 -20.15 -17.34
CA TYR A 7 -1.57 -21.08 -16.28
C TYR A 7 -1.06 -22.48 -16.62
N ASP A 8 -0.28 -23.09 -15.74
CA ASP A 8 0.22 -24.47 -15.89
C ASP A 8 -0.34 -25.34 -14.77
N LYS A 9 -1.20 -26.31 -15.13
CA LYS A 9 -1.91 -27.21 -14.19
C LYS A 9 -2.58 -26.48 -13.02
N LYS A 10 -3.05 -25.25 -13.25
CA LYS A 10 -3.79 -24.44 -12.27
C LYS A 10 -5.28 -24.48 -12.58
N THR A 11 -6.09 -24.58 -11.53
CA THR A 11 -7.52 -24.30 -11.60
C THR A 11 -7.73 -22.81 -11.42
N ILE A 12 -8.53 -22.19 -12.29
CA ILE A 12 -8.93 -20.79 -12.18
C ILE A 12 -10.43 -20.72 -11.91
N THR A 13 -10.82 -19.80 -11.03
CA THR A 13 -12.22 -19.47 -10.78
C THR A 13 -12.51 -18.13 -11.44
N LEU A 14 -13.54 -18.08 -12.28
CA LEU A 14 -14.00 -16.87 -12.95
C LEU A 14 -15.34 -16.47 -12.37
N GLU A 15 -15.50 -15.17 -12.12
CA GLU A 15 -16.75 -14.56 -11.68
C GLU A 15 -17.32 -13.77 -12.85
N LEU A 16 -18.59 -14.04 -13.21
CA LEU A 16 -19.26 -13.30 -14.27
C LEU A 16 -19.52 -11.85 -13.80
N PRO A 17 -19.34 -10.84 -14.67
CA PRO A 17 -19.49 -9.45 -14.27
C PRO A 17 -20.95 -9.05 -14.07
N GLY A 18 -21.20 -8.23 -13.05
CA GLY A 18 -22.50 -7.63 -12.79
C GLY A 18 -23.62 -8.63 -12.55
N ASP A 19 -24.67 -8.51 -13.33
CA ASP A 19 -25.90 -9.30 -13.27
C ASP A 19 -25.89 -10.50 -14.23
N LEU A 20 -24.79 -10.75 -14.94
CA LEU A 20 -24.65 -11.92 -15.79
C LEU A 20 -24.64 -13.21 -14.94
N THR A 21 -25.43 -14.18 -15.36
CA THR A 21 -25.52 -15.51 -14.73
C THR A 21 -25.30 -16.60 -15.77
N VAL A 22 -24.98 -17.82 -15.34
CA VAL A 22 -24.88 -18.97 -16.26
C VAL A 22 -26.18 -19.27 -17.02
N PHE A 23 -27.32 -18.71 -16.61
CA PHE A 23 -28.59 -18.84 -17.30
C PHE A 23 -28.83 -17.74 -18.34
N THR A 24 -28.01 -16.69 -18.36
CA THR A 24 -28.09 -15.59 -19.33
C THR A 24 -26.96 -15.63 -20.36
N VAL A 25 -26.09 -16.64 -20.30
CA VAL A 25 -24.98 -16.82 -21.23
C VAL A 25 -25.03 -18.24 -21.82
N ASP A 26 -24.99 -18.35 -23.15
CA ASP A 26 -25.09 -19.65 -23.83
C ASP A 26 -23.75 -20.37 -23.94
N TRP A 27 -22.64 -19.63 -23.92
CA TRP A 27 -21.29 -20.17 -24.05
C TRP A 27 -20.28 -19.25 -23.38
N LEU A 28 -19.15 -19.83 -22.98
CA LEU A 28 -18.00 -19.13 -22.44
C LEU A 28 -16.79 -19.42 -23.33
N ALA A 29 -16.02 -18.40 -23.69
CA ALA A 29 -14.76 -18.61 -24.41
C ALA A 29 -13.60 -17.84 -23.79
N ILE A 30 -12.41 -18.43 -23.95
CA ILE A 30 -11.14 -17.73 -23.78
C ILE A 30 -10.79 -17.13 -25.14
N TYR A 31 -10.75 -15.80 -25.18
CA TYR A 31 -10.52 -15.03 -26.40
C TYR A 31 -9.16 -14.33 -26.38
N ASP A 32 -8.45 -14.41 -27.50
CA ASP A 32 -7.21 -13.68 -27.75
C ASP A 32 -7.55 -12.43 -28.58
N ILE A 33 -7.70 -11.29 -27.89
CA ILE A 33 -8.08 -10.01 -28.49
C ILE A 33 -7.04 -9.55 -29.52
N ALA A 34 -5.75 -9.80 -29.28
CA ALA A 34 -4.67 -9.31 -30.14
C ALA A 34 -4.64 -10.00 -31.51
N ASN A 35 -5.06 -11.26 -31.56
CA ASN A 35 -5.07 -12.07 -32.78
C ASN A 35 -6.48 -12.39 -33.28
N ASP A 36 -7.50 -11.77 -32.68
CA ASP A 36 -8.91 -11.93 -33.03
C ASP A 36 -9.36 -13.39 -33.16
N ARG A 37 -9.06 -14.21 -32.13
CA ARG A 37 -9.34 -15.66 -32.17
C ARG A 37 -9.80 -16.24 -30.85
N VAL A 38 -10.64 -17.28 -30.94
CA VAL A 38 -11.02 -18.13 -29.81
C VAL A 38 -9.92 -19.15 -29.53
N LEU A 39 -9.40 -19.17 -28.31
CA LEU A 39 -8.41 -20.16 -27.86
C LEU A 39 -9.07 -21.45 -27.35
N GLY A 40 -10.30 -21.32 -26.85
CA GLY A 40 -11.13 -22.45 -26.41
C GLY A 40 -12.49 -21.93 -25.95
N SER A 41 -13.52 -22.75 -26.09
CA SER A 41 -14.86 -22.42 -25.67
C SER A 41 -15.58 -23.62 -25.08
N ILE A 42 -16.60 -23.34 -24.28
CA ILE A 42 -17.54 -24.31 -23.74
C ILE A 42 -18.96 -23.77 -23.93
N ILE A 43 -19.87 -24.65 -24.31
CA ILE A 43 -21.31 -24.35 -24.35
C ILE A 43 -21.86 -24.65 -22.95
N ILE A 44 -22.62 -23.72 -22.42
CA ILE A 44 -23.25 -23.86 -21.11
C ILE A 44 -24.53 -24.70 -21.30
N PRO A 45 -24.66 -25.88 -20.64
CA PRO A 45 -25.86 -26.70 -20.79
C PRO A 45 -27.12 -25.99 -20.27
N GLU A 46 -28.24 -26.16 -20.96
CA GLU A 46 -29.53 -25.53 -20.59
C GLU A 46 -30.06 -26.01 -19.22
N GLU A 47 -29.80 -27.26 -18.85
CA GLU A 47 -30.29 -27.89 -17.61
C GLU A 47 -29.19 -27.98 -16.54
N LEU A 48 -28.72 -26.84 -16.04
CA LEU A 48 -27.75 -26.79 -14.93
C LEU A 48 -28.45 -26.74 -13.57
N ASN A 49 -28.15 -27.70 -12.70
CA ASN A 49 -28.50 -27.62 -11.28
C ASN A 49 -27.43 -26.84 -10.52
N VAL A 50 -27.58 -25.51 -10.47
CA VAL A 50 -26.61 -24.59 -9.85
C VAL A 50 -27.07 -24.24 -8.43
N PRO A 51 -26.21 -24.41 -7.41
CA PRO A 51 -26.55 -23.95 -6.07
C PRO A 51 -26.71 -22.42 -6.04
N PRO A 52 -27.46 -21.87 -5.06
CA PRO A 52 -27.59 -20.43 -4.90
C PRO A 52 -26.23 -19.73 -4.84
N SER A 53 -26.09 -18.64 -5.59
CA SER A 53 -24.86 -17.84 -5.59
C SER A 53 -24.66 -17.19 -4.21
N LEU A 54 -23.42 -17.22 -3.72
CA LEU A 54 -23.00 -16.45 -2.55
C LEU A 54 -22.59 -15.00 -2.93
N VAL A 55 -22.62 -14.67 -4.22
CA VAL A 55 -22.32 -13.34 -4.73
C VAL A 55 -23.58 -12.48 -4.67
N LYS A 56 -23.48 -11.33 -4.00
CA LYS A 56 -24.55 -10.33 -3.94
C LYS A 56 -24.29 -9.23 -4.97
N ILE A 57 -25.26 -8.98 -5.84
CA ILE A 57 -25.21 -7.87 -6.80
C ILE A 57 -25.53 -6.57 -6.06
N ILE A 58 -24.73 -5.53 -6.32
CA ILE A 58 -24.96 -4.16 -5.85
C ILE A 58 -25.24 -3.30 -7.08
N PRO A 59 -26.52 -3.00 -7.36
CA PRO A 59 -26.89 -2.23 -8.55
C PRO A 59 -26.24 -0.85 -8.54
N HIS A 60 -25.65 -0.48 -9.66
CA HIS A 60 -25.15 0.88 -9.87
C HIS A 60 -25.32 1.27 -11.33
N SER A 61 -25.83 2.49 -11.56
CA SER A 61 -26.04 3.04 -12.89
C SER A 61 -25.37 4.39 -13.01
N ASN A 62 -24.58 4.57 -14.06
CA ASN A 62 -23.93 5.84 -14.37
C ASN A 62 -24.89 6.75 -15.15
N SER A 63 -24.95 8.03 -14.79
CA SER A 63 -25.80 9.01 -15.47
C SER A 63 -25.18 9.54 -16.77
N MET A 64 -23.86 9.48 -16.89
CA MET A 64 -23.06 10.02 -17.99
C MET A 64 -23.16 9.18 -19.28
N PRO A 65 -22.86 9.76 -20.47
CA PRO A 65 -22.94 9.05 -21.74
C PRO A 65 -21.89 7.96 -21.89
N ASN A 66 -20.69 8.14 -21.33
CA ASN A 66 -19.59 7.19 -21.47
C ASN A 66 -19.26 6.51 -20.15
N CYS A 67 -18.96 5.21 -20.17
CA CYS A 67 -18.45 4.49 -19.01
C CYS A 67 -17.53 3.34 -19.42
N GLU A 68 -16.45 3.14 -18.64
CA GLU A 68 -15.50 2.03 -18.78
C GLU A 68 -15.21 1.33 -17.44
N GLN A 69 -15.31 0.00 -17.42
CA GLN A 69 -14.96 -0.83 -16.27
C GLN A 69 -13.44 -1.04 -16.18
N LEU A 70 -12.77 -0.31 -15.28
CA LEU A 70 -11.32 -0.36 -15.12
C LEU A 70 -10.88 -1.64 -14.38
N HIS A 71 -11.52 -1.90 -13.25
CA HIS A 71 -11.34 -3.06 -12.36
C HIS A 71 -12.71 -3.59 -11.93
N LYS A 72 -12.81 -4.81 -11.39
CA LYS A 72 -14.09 -5.30 -10.85
C LYS A 72 -14.66 -4.42 -9.73
N ASP A 73 -13.76 -3.73 -9.02
CA ASP A 73 -14.07 -2.85 -7.89
C ASP A 73 -13.92 -1.36 -8.26
N LEU A 74 -13.69 -1.00 -9.55
CA LEU A 74 -13.49 0.40 -9.99
C LEU A 74 -14.00 0.62 -11.42
N GLN A 75 -14.74 1.70 -11.63
CA GLN A 75 -15.16 2.19 -12.94
C GLN A 75 -15.09 3.71 -13.03
N VAL A 76 -14.98 4.20 -14.27
CA VAL A 76 -15.03 5.63 -14.58
C VAL A 76 -16.14 5.88 -15.60
N SER A 77 -16.95 6.90 -15.36
CA SER A 77 -17.88 7.45 -16.34
C SER A 77 -17.57 8.92 -16.60
N TRP A 78 -17.83 9.41 -17.81
CA TRP A 78 -17.47 10.78 -18.16
C TRP A 78 -18.36 11.39 -19.26
N GLU A 79 -18.35 12.72 -19.30
CA GLU A 79 -18.88 13.57 -20.36
C GLU A 79 -17.89 14.69 -20.66
N VAL A 80 -17.69 15.00 -21.95
CA VAL A 80 -16.91 16.16 -22.38
C VAL A 80 -17.86 17.21 -22.94
N PHE A 81 -17.76 18.43 -22.43
CA PHE A 81 -18.51 19.59 -22.92
C PHE A 81 -17.60 20.81 -23.05
N GLY A 82 -17.44 21.30 -24.28
CA GLY A 82 -16.50 22.39 -24.57
C GLY A 82 -15.07 21.99 -24.25
N ASP A 83 -14.40 22.76 -23.39
CA ASP A 83 -13.03 22.52 -22.92
C ASP A 83 -12.99 21.80 -21.55
N GLN A 84 -14.13 21.30 -21.05
CA GLN A 84 -14.24 20.64 -19.76
C GLN A 84 -14.55 19.15 -19.93
N ILE A 85 -13.98 18.35 -19.04
CA ILE A 85 -14.38 16.97 -18.80
C ILE A 85 -14.98 16.86 -17.40
N THR A 86 -16.16 16.26 -17.30
CA THR A 86 -16.78 15.87 -16.04
C THR A 86 -16.66 14.37 -15.92
N MET A 87 -16.15 13.89 -14.79
CA MET A 87 -15.93 12.47 -14.52
C MET A 87 -16.65 12.06 -13.26
N GLU A 88 -17.15 10.83 -13.23
CA GLU A 88 -17.58 10.12 -12.04
C GLU A 88 -16.66 8.91 -11.85
N LEU A 89 -15.91 8.92 -10.75
CA LEU A 89 -15.09 7.79 -10.33
C LEU A 89 -15.85 7.02 -9.24
N THR A 90 -16.17 5.77 -9.54
CA THR A 90 -17.00 4.92 -8.69
C THR A 90 -16.25 3.63 -8.35
N GLY A 91 -16.17 3.28 -7.07
CA GLY A 91 -15.53 2.03 -6.68
C GLY A 91 -16.01 1.44 -5.35
N GLN A 92 -15.90 0.12 -5.28
CA GLN A 92 -16.29 -0.69 -4.14
C GLN A 92 -15.09 -0.88 -3.22
N VAL A 93 -14.88 0.10 -2.34
CA VAL A 93 -13.68 0.22 -1.50
C VAL A 93 -14.01 0.40 -0.02
N GLY A 94 -13.02 0.17 0.84
CA GLY A 94 -13.11 0.44 2.28
C GLY A 94 -13.40 1.91 2.61
N GLU A 95 -13.70 2.19 3.87
CA GLU A 95 -13.88 3.58 4.35
C GLU A 95 -12.54 4.32 4.42
N ASP A 96 -11.47 3.59 4.72
CA ASP A 96 -10.10 4.09 4.78
C ASP A 96 -9.32 3.83 3.48
N ASP A 97 -10.03 3.60 2.37
CA ASP A 97 -9.41 3.39 1.07
C ASP A 97 -9.51 4.65 0.20
N TYR A 98 -8.49 4.85 -0.63
CA TYR A 98 -8.50 5.82 -1.71
C TYR A 98 -8.74 5.15 -3.07
N MET A 99 -9.21 5.95 -4.01
CA MET A 99 -9.24 5.63 -5.43
C MET A 99 -8.44 6.68 -6.19
N ALA A 100 -7.65 6.24 -7.18
CA ALA A 100 -6.88 7.15 -8.02
C ALA A 100 -7.18 6.89 -9.49
N PHE A 101 -7.24 7.96 -10.28
CA PHE A 101 -7.43 7.91 -11.73
C PHE A 101 -6.68 9.06 -12.39
N GLY A 102 -6.05 8.80 -13.53
CA GLY A 102 -5.32 9.85 -14.23
C GLY A 102 -4.64 9.40 -15.50
N MET A 103 -3.80 10.29 -16.01
CA MET A 103 -3.03 10.11 -17.23
C MET A 103 -1.71 9.40 -16.93
N SER A 104 -1.34 8.48 -17.81
CA SER A 104 -0.09 7.75 -17.70
C SER A 104 1.12 8.62 -18.01
N GLY A 105 2.23 8.41 -17.29
CA GLY A 105 3.53 8.99 -17.62
C GLY A 105 4.15 8.44 -18.92
N SER A 106 3.47 7.50 -19.58
CA SER A 106 3.83 7.00 -20.92
C SER A 106 2.60 7.00 -21.84
N PRO A 107 2.73 7.45 -23.10
CA PRO A 107 1.63 7.45 -24.06
C PRO A 107 1.27 6.06 -24.58
N SER A 108 2.05 5.02 -24.25
CA SER A 108 1.86 3.67 -24.82
C SER A 108 1.64 2.56 -23.78
N GLU A 109 1.91 2.82 -22.51
CA GLU A 109 1.86 1.84 -21.42
C GLU A 109 1.39 2.50 -20.13
N PRO A 110 0.73 1.79 -19.20
CA PRO A 110 0.35 2.33 -17.90
C PRO A 110 1.59 2.47 -17.00
N VAL A 111 2.10 3.69 -16.88
CA VAL A 111 3.29 4.05 -16.11
C VAL A 111 2.92 5.12 -15.10
N MET A 112 3.12 4.82 -13.82
CA MET A 112 2.83 5.76 -12.72
C MET A 112 3.79 6.93 -12.68
N VAL A 113 5.10 6.67 -12.80
CA VAL A 113 6.13 7.73 -12.74
C VAL A 113 6.04 8.62 -13.97
N GLY A 114 5.99 9.92 -13.74
CA GLY A 114 5.71 10.95 -14.74
C GLY A 114 4.23 11.10 -15.06
N GLY A 115 3.33 10.40 -14.37
CA GLY A 115 1.89 10.55 -14.51
C GLY A 115 1.31 11.71 -13.68
N ASP A 116 0.05 12.01 -13.96
CA ASP A 116 -0.80 13.02 -13.32
C ASP A 116 -2.10 12.30 -12.95
N ALA A 117 -2.51 12.37 -11.68
CA ALA A 117 -3.70 11.69 -11.22
C ALA A 117 -4.44 12.44 -10.11
N VAL A 118 -5.77 12.36 -10.16
CA VAL A 118 -6.59 12.70 -9.01
C VAL A 118 -6.64 11.51 -8.05
N VAL A 119 -6.50 11.79 -6.76
CA VAL A 119 -6.75 10.84 -5.67
C VAL A 119 -7.98 11.31 -4.90
N VAL A 120 -8.95 10.42 -4.74
CA VAL A 120 -10.21 10.68 -4.06
C VAL A 120 -10.45 9.70 -2.92
N HIS A 121 -11.03 10.19 -1.82
CA HIS A 121 -11.45 9.36 -0.69
C HIS A 121 -12.52 10.06 0.16
N MET A 122 -13.24 9.28 0.98
CA MET A 122 -14.28 9.78 1.88
C MET A 122 -13.67 10.16 3.22
N ASP A 123 -13.64 11.44 3.59
CA ASP A 123 -13.21 11.95 4.89
C ASP A 123 -14.40 12.14 5.84
N GLY A 124 -14.71 11.07 6.56
CA GLY A 124 -15.98 10.95 7.28
C GLY A 124 -17.14 11.00 6.29
N TYR A 125 -17.88 12.11 6.29
CA TYR A 125 -18.99 12.36 5.36
C TYR A 125 -18.62 13.27 4.20
N LEU A 126 -17.42 13.85 4.20
CA LEU A 126 -16.94 14.76 3.16
C LEU A 126 -16.15 13.99 2.10
N GLY A 127 -16.13 14.49 0.87
CA GLY A 127 -15.21 14.02 -0.17
C GLY A 127 -13.90 14.80 -0.14
N SER A 128 -12.80 14.09 -0.33
CA SER A 128 -11.49 14.68 -0.62
C SER A 128 -11.14 14.43 -2.08
N PHE A 129 -10.70 15.48 -2.78
CA PHE A 129 -10.32 15.47 -4.19
C PHE A 129 -9.00 16.19 -4.31
N LYS A 130 -7.93 15.45 -4.58
CA LYS A 130 -6.58 16.00 -4.56
C LYS A 130 -5.85 15.64 -5.83
N ASP A 131 -5.24 16.66 -6.42
CA ASP A 131 -4.39 16.55 -7.59
C ASP A 131 -2.98 16.16 -7.16
N TYR A 132 -2.41 15.17 -7.84
CA TYR A 132 -1.13 14.57 -7.49
C TYR A 132 -0.17 14.51 -8.68
N ASN A 133 1.03 15.03 -8.43
CA ASN A 133 2.22 14.82 -9.24
C ASN A 133 2.93 13.51 -8.85
N LEU A 134 3.21 12.65 -9.83
CA LEU A 134 3.78 11.32 -9.60
C LEU A 134 5.23 11.23 -10.06
N THR A 135 6.19 11.66 -9.25
CA THR A 135 7.62 11.67 -9.63
C THR A 135 8.41 10.43 -9.19
N SER A 136 7.85 9.62 -8.29
CA SER A 136 8.44 8.35 -7.83
C SER A 136 7.35 7.43 -7.28
N TYR A 137 7.68 6.14 -7.08
CA TYR A 137 6.80 5.14 -6.46
C TYR A 137 6.70 5.26 -4.94
N MET A 138 7.39 6.24 -4.35
CA MET A 138 7.41 6.47 -2.90
C MET A 138 6.39 7.53 -2.49
N PRO A 139 5.86 7.48 -1.25
CA PRO A 139 5.08 8.58 -0.69
C PRO A 139 5.81 9.92 -0.82
N CYS A 140 5.06 11.04 -0.78
CA CYS A 140 5.68 12.36 -0.87
C CYS A 140 6.77 12.52 0.20
N THR A 141 8.00 12.69 -0.26
CA THR A 141 9.20 12.76 0.58
C THR A 141 9.92 14.07 0.27
N HIS A 142 10.14 14.86 1.31
CA HIS A 142 10.97 16.06 1.25
C HIS A 142 12.45 15.70 1.37
N LEU A 143 13.19 15.89 0.28
CA LEU A 143 14.61 15.61 0.16
C LEU A 143 15.34 16.84 -0.39
N LEU A 144 16.35 17.32 0.34
CA LEU A 144 17.24 18.41 -0.09
C LEU A 144 16.51 19.68 -0.56
N GLY A 145 15.39 20.03 0.09
CA GLY A 145 14.60 21.22 -0.24
C GLY A 145 13.57 21.01 -1.35
N GLN A 146 13.32 19.76 -1.77
CA GLN A 146 12.37 19.43 -2.84
C GLN A 146 11.46 18.28 -2.41
N HIS A 147 10.19 18.36 -2.81
CA HIS A 147 9.25 17.26 -2.69
C HIS A 147 9.38 16.32 -3.89
N LYS A 148 9.48 15.01 -3.63
CA LYS A 148 9.51 13.94 -4.64
C LYS A 148 8.67 12.76 -4.18
N GLY A 149 8.16 11.96 -5.11
CA GLY A 149 7.21 10.90 -4.81
C GLY A 149 5.82 11.20 -5.34
N VAL A 150 4.82 10.68 -4.63
CA VAL A 150 3.39 10.92 -4.85
C VAL A 150 3.01 12.14 -4.03
N CYS A 151 3.11 13.32 -4.61
CA CYS A 151 2.94 14.61 -3.91
C CYS A 151 1.74 15.37 -4.47
N TYR A 152 1.08 16.16 -3.63
CA TYR A 152 0.13 17.17 -4.11
C TYR A 152 0.85 18.14 -5.06
N ASP A 153 0.15 18.62 -6.10
CA ASP A 153 0.75 19.56 -7.06
C ASP A 153 1.21 20.87 -6.41
N ASP A 154 0.49 21.37 -5.40
CA ASP A 154 0.86 22.60 -4.70
C ASP A 154 2.22 22.50 -3.96
N LEU A 155 2.59 21.30 -3.51
CA LEU A 155 3.89 21.01 -2.89
C LEU A 155 5.05 20.96 -3.90
N VAL A 156 4.76 20.79 -5.18
CA VAL A 156 5.77 20.75 -6.26
C VAL A 156 5.69 21.96 -7.20
N GLY A 157 4.89 22.98 -6.84
CA GLY A 157 4.78 24.26 -7.56
C GLY A 157 3.69 24.31 -8.62
N GLY A 158 2.82 23.30 -8.67
CA GLY A 158 1.61 23.25 -9.47
C GLY A 158 0.37 23.77 -8.74
N ALA A 159 -0.81 23.48 -9.30
CA ALA A 159 -2.12 23.88 -8.82
C ALA A 159 -3.03 22.66 -8.64
N GLN A 160 -4.09 22.80 -7.85
CA GLN A 160 -5.12 21.79 -7.74
C GLN A 160 -6.19 22.08 -8.80
N ASP A 161 -6.20 21.33 -9.90
CA ASP A 161 -7.02 21.66 -11.07
C ASP A 161 -8.39 20.98 -11.09
N TYR A 162 -8.57 19.91 -10.29
CA TYR A 162 -9.85 19.23 -10.14
C TYR A 162 -10.82 20.01 -9.25
N GLN A 163 -12.02 20.22 -9.76
CA GLN A 163 -13.11 20.85 -9.03
C GLN A 163 -14.15 19.81 -8.63
N GLU A 164 -14.40 19.70 -7.34
CA GLU A 164 -15.44 18.86 -6.78
C GLU A 164 -16.83 19.25 -7.31
N PHE A 165 -17.64 18.24 -7.63
CA PHE A 165 -19.07 18.40 -7.95
C PHE A 165 -19.96 17.69 -6.93
N SER A 166 -19.69 16.41 -6.64
CA SER A 166 -20.44 15.64 -5.63
C SER A 166 -19.64 14.45 -5.10
N HIS A 167 -20.01 13.98 -3.91
CA HIS A 167 -19.52 12.74 -3.34
C HIS A 167 -20.66 12.01 -2.62
N LYS A 168 -20.67 10.68 -2.68
CA LYS A 168 -21.52 9.86 -1.80
C LYS A 168 -20.90 8.50 -1.54
N ARG A 169 -21.27 7.90 -0.40
CA ARG A 169 -21.05 6.49 -0.11
C ARG A 169 -22.39 5.78 0.10
N GLU A 170 -22.63 4.72 -0.65
CA GLU A 170 -23.88 3.93 -0.57
C GLU A 170 -23.54 2.45 -0.77
N ASP A 171 -24.05 1.58 0.09
CA ASP A 171 -23.85 0.11 0.03
C ASP A 171 -22.38 -0.35 -0.09
N GLY A 172 -21.44 0.43 0.45
CA GLY A 172 -20.00 0.15 0.38
C GLY A 172 -19.33 0.57 -0.93
N ILE A 173 -20.02 1.38 -1.74
CA ILE A 173 -19.50 2.00 -2.96
C ILE A 173 -19.29 3.49 -2.69
N ASN A 174 -18.08 3.98 -2.99
CA ASN A 174 -17.79 5.41 -3.04
C ASN A 174 -17.99 5.92 -4.47
N ILE A 175 -18.66 7.06 -4.60
CA ILE A 175 -18.97 7.72 -5.87
C ILE A 175 -18.52 9.16 -5.76
N PHE A 176 -17.61 9.58 -6.64
CA PHE A 176 -17.04 10.92 -6.67
C PHE A 176 -17.23 11.53 -8.04
N THR A 177 -17.91 12.67 -8.12
CA THR A 177 -18.03 13.45 -9.35
C THR A 177 -17.19 14.71 -9.26
N PHE A 178 -16.39 14.96 -10.28
CA PHE A 178 -15.50 16.12 -10.36
C PHE A 178 -15.33 16.56 -11.81
N ARG A 179 -14.80 17.76 -12.01
CA ARG A 179 -14.52 18.32 -13.34
C ARG A 179 -13.12 18.92 -13.41
N ARG A 180 -12.53 18.88 -14.60
CA ARG A 180 -11.25 19.52 -14.93
C ARG A 180 -11.31 20.03 -16.38
N ARG A 181 -10.47 21.03 -16.71
CA ARG A 181 -10.23 21.39 -18.11
C ARG A 181 -9.52 20.24 -18.83
N LEU A 182 -9.76 20.09 -20.13
CA LEU A 182 -8.99 19.15 -20.95
C LEU A 182 -7.50 19.52 -20.97
N THR A 183 -7.19 20.81 -20.93
CA THR A 183 -5.83 21.34 -20.79
C THR A 183 -5.82 22.43 -19.72
N THR A 184 -4.93 22.29 -18.76
CA THR A 184 -4.76 23.23 -17.65
C THR A 184 -3.55 24.14 -17.91
N PRO A 185 -3.44 25.27 -17.20
CA PRO A 185 -2.25 26.13 -17.27
C PRO A 185 -1.07 25.59 -16.44
N ASP A 186 -1.26 24.53 -15.65
CA ASP A 186 -0.21 23.88 -14.89
C ASP A 186 0.75 23.12 -15.85
N PRO A 187 2.07 23.42 -15.86
CA PRO A 187 3.02 22.69 -16.70
C PRO A 187 3.30 21.25 -16.24
N GLY A 188 2.95 20.90 -14.99
CA GLY A 188 3.08 19.54 -14.43
C GLY A 188 1.98 18.58 -14.89
N ASP A 189 0.89 19.13 -15.42
CA ASP A 189 -0.31 18.41 -15.81
C ASP A 189 -0.19 17.75 -17.18
N ILE A 190 -0.83 16.58 -17.32
CA ILE A 190 -0.97 15.89 -18.60
C ILE A 190 -2.37 16.17 -19.15
N PRO A 191 -2.49 16.75 -20.36
CA PRO A 191 -3.78 17.03 -20.96
C PRO A 191 -4.60 15.75 -21.22
N TYR A 192 -5.91 15.84 -20.99
CA TYR A 192 -6.87 14.90 -21.56
C TYR A 192 -7.02 15.23 -23.06
N PRO A 193 -6.64 14.32 -23.97
CA PRO A 193 -6.60 14.64 -25.39
C PRO A 193 -8.01 14.91 -25.93
N ASP A 194 -8.09 15.88 -26.85
CA ASP A 194 -9.31 16.25 -27.55
C ASP A 194 -9.66 15.27 -28.69
N SER A 195 -8.77 14.33 -28.99
CA SER A 195 -8.92 13.31 -30.02
C SER A 195 -7.98 12.12 -29.79
N GLY A 196 -8.43 10.93 -30.19
CA GLY A 196 -7.63 9.71 -30.11
C GLY A 196 -7.57 9.08 -28.73
N GLU A 197 -6.82 7.98 -28.64
CA GLU A 197 -6.68 7.18 -27.44
C GLU A 197 -5.69 7.79 -26.43
N ALA A 198 -6.12 7.87 -25.17
CA ALA A 198 -5.30 8.25 -24.03
C ALA A 198 -4.91 7.02 -23.21
N MET A 199 -3.62 6.89 -22.88
CA MET A 199 -3.17 5.91 -21.91
C MET A 199 -3.40 6.42 -20.49
N ILE A 200 -4.19 5.68 -19.72
CA ILE A 200 -4.57 6.03 -18.35
C ILE A 200 -3.86 5.13 -17.32
N ILE A 201 -3.86 5.60 -16.08
CA ILE A 201 -3.49 4.83 -14.89
C ILE A 201 -4.62 4.92 -13.86
N TRP A 202 -4.74 3.87 -13.04
CA TRP A 202 -5.67 3.85 -11.91
C TRP A 202 -5.11 3.01 -10.77
N ALA A 203 -5.52 3.30 -9.54
CA ALA A 203 -5.12 2.55 -8.35
C ALA A 203 -6.20 2.55 -7.26
N LEU A 204 -6.17 1.51 -6.43
CA LEU A 204 -6.93 1.36 -5.19
C LEU A 204 -5.95 1.01 -4.08
N GLY A 205 -6.01 1.70 -2.94
CA GLY A 205 -5.11 1.47 -1.83
C GLY A 205 -5.67 1.99 -0.51
N HIS A 206 -4.97 1.68 0.57
CA HIS A 206 -5.33 2.18 1.91
C HIS A 206 -4.79 3.59 2.11
N LEU A 207 -5.40 4.33 3.01
CA LEU A 207 -4.91 5.62 3.49
C LEU A 207 -4.01 5.44 4.71
N ASP A 208 -3.02 6.31 4.85
CA ASP A 208 -2.26 6.43 6.10
C ASP A 208 -3.07 7.18 7.16
N ILE A 209 -2.51 7.32 8.37
CA ILE A 209 -3.13 8.06 9.47
C ILE A 209 -3.36 9.56 9.16
N ASN A 210 -2.61 10.10 8.20
CA ASN A 210 -2.71 11.48 7.73
C ASN A 210 -3.57 11.59 6.47
N ARG A 211 -4.26 10.51 6.07
CA ARG A 211 -5.15 10.45 4.92
C ARG A 211 -4.43 10.67 3.58
N ASN A 212 -3.16 10.29 3.50
CA ASN A 212 -2.37 10.23 2.27
C ASN A 212 -2.39 8.82 1.68
N PRO A 213 -2.23 8.67 0.35
CA PRO A 213 -2.22 7.37 -0.31
C PRO A 213 -0.99 6.54 0.07
N THR A 214 -1.25 5.29 0.48
CA THR A 214 -0.23 4.26 0.70
C THR A 214 0.00 3.41 -0.55
N MET A 215 0.87 2.38 -0.44
CA MET A 215 1.02 1.37 -1.48
C MET A 215 -0.34 0.76 -1.86
N HIS A 216 -0.69 0.89 -3.13
CA HIS A 216 -1.92 0.31 -3.68
C HIS A 216 -1.97 -1.23 -3.60
N TYR A 217 -3.15 -1.78 -3.32
CA TYR A 217 -3.41 -3.23 -3.40
C TYR A 217 -3.91 -3.65 -4.78
N ALA A 218 -4.41 -2.72 -5.60
CA ALA A 218 -4.82 -2.97 -6.98
C ALA A 218 -4.51 -1.77 -7.89
N TRP A 219 -4.06 -2.02 -9.12
CA TRP A 219 -3.72 -0.97 -10.08
C TRP A 219 -3.64 -1.43 -11.53
N SER A 220 -3.60 -0.44 -12.44
CA SER A 220 -3.41 -0.61 -13.88
C SER A 220 -2.04 -1.22 -14.22
N LYS A 221 -2.05 -2.46 -14.73
CA LYS A 221 -0.84 -3.16 -15.21
C LYS A 221 -0.85 -3.43 -16.72
N PHE A 222 -2.03 -3.37 -17.33
CA PHE A 222 -2.26 -3.69 -18.73
C PHE A 222 -2.83 -2.49 -19.44
N LYS A 223 -2.66 -2.43 -20.77
CA LYS A 223 -3.15 -1.31 -21.56
C LYS A 223 -4.68 -1.25 -21.52
N GLN A 224 -5.21 -0.10 -21.14
CA GLN A 224 -6.64 0.20 -21.11
C GLN A 224 -6.84 1.63 -21.63
N PRO A 225 -6.50 1.91 -22.91
CA PRO A 225 -6.65 3.24 -23.47
C PRO A 225 -8.11 3.70 -23.46
N ILE A 226 -8.33 5.00 -23.31
CA ILE A 226 -9.66 5.62 -23.35
C ILE A 226 -9.66 6.73 -24.39
N GLU A 227 -10.65 6.72 -25.29
CA GLU A 227 -10.94 7.87 -26.15
C GLU A 227 -11.96 8.77 -25.47
N PHE A 228 -11.49 9.85 -24.83
CA PHE A 228 -12.34 10.71 -24.01
C PHE A 228 -13.39 11.49 -24.82
N THR A 229 -13.05 11.89 -26.04
CA THR A 229 -13.93 12.68 -26.92
C THR A 229 -14.66 11.84 -27.97
N ARG A 230 -14.79 10.53 -27.74
CA ARG A 230 -15.51 9.62 -28.64
C ARG A 230 -16.95 10.09 -28.89
N LYS A 231 -17.39 10.01 -30.14
CA LYS A 231 -18.73 10.46 -30.55
C LYS A 231 -19.86 9.50 -30.17
N ALA A 232 -19.56 8.20 -30.15
CA ALA A 232 -20.53 7.19 -29.79
C ALA A 232 -20.69 7.11 -28.27
N THR A 233 -21.94 7.13 -27.80
CA THR A 233 -22.27 6.81 -26.41
C THR A 233 -22.00 5.34 -26.16
N GLU A 234 -21.04 5.02 -25.30
CA GLU A 234 -20.68 3.65 -24.95
C GLU A 234 -20.64 3.48 -23.43
N ARG A 235 -21.43 2.52 -22.92
CA ARG A 235 -21.54 2.22 -21.49
C ARG A 235 -21.07 0.79 -21.22
N LYS A 236 -19.76 0.61 -21.04
CA LYS A 236 -19.12 -0.71 -20.81
C LYS A 236 -18.91 -1.03 -19.33
N CYS A 237 -19.81 -0.55 -18.47
CA CYS A 237 -19.77 -0.73 -17.02
C CYS A 237 -20.88 -1.66 -16.58
N PHE A 238 -20.62 -2.40 -15.49
CA PHE A 238 -21.54 -3.38 -14.95
C PHE A 238 -21.86 -3.05 -13.49
N SER A 239 -22.90 -3.69 -12.95
CA SER A 239 -23.15 -3.59 -11.51
C SER A 239 -21.98 -4.18 -10.71
N PHE A 240 -21.79 -3.68 -9.48
CA PHE A 240 -20.79 -4.23 -8.58
C PHE A 240 -21.25 -5.55 -7.99
N THR A 241 -20.30 -6.34 -7.52
CA THR A 241 -20.53 -7.66 -6.94
C THR A 241 -19.78 -7.78 -5.62
N ARG A 242 -20.44 -8.35 -4.61
CA ARG A 242 -19.85 -8.60 -3.30
C ARG A 242 -19.86 -10.08 -3.01
N SER A 243 -18.67 -10.64 -2.86
CA SER A 243 -18.44 -12.00 -2.36
C SER A 243 -17.69 -11.96 -1.03
N GLU A 244 -17.88 -12.98 -0.19
CA GLU A 244 -17.09 -13.13 1.03
C GLU A 244 -15.63 -13.43 0.66
N LYS A 245 -14.75 -12.44 0.83
CA LYS A 245 -13.30 -12.61 0.65
C LYS A 245 -12.74 -13.32 1.88
N SER A 246 -12.08 -14.46 1.69
CA SER A 246 -11.33 -15.11 2.75
C SER A 246 -10.14 -14.23 3.17
N ILE A 247 -10.02 -13.93 4.46
CA ILE A 247 -8.88 -13.19 4.99
C ILE A 247 -7.60 -14.05 4.81
N PRO A 248 -6.59 -13.58 4.05
CA PRO A 248 -5.36 -14.33 3.88
C PRO A 248 -4.68 -14.59 5.23
N LYS A 249 -4.24 -15.83 5.47
CA LYS A 249 -3.50 -16.14 6.71
C LYS A 249 -2.14 -15.45 6.67
N ARG A 250 -1.77 -14.67 7.68
CA ARG A 250 -0.41 -14.10 7.78
C ARG A 250 0.70 -15.15 7.66
N TRP A 251 1.86 -14.78 7.12
CA TRP A 251 3.07 -15.61 7.25
C TRP A 251 3.53 -15.66 8.71
N LYS A 252 4.27 -16.71 9.06
CA LYS A 252 4.75 -16.89 10.43
C LYS A 252 5.76 -15.78 10.77
N PRO A 253 5.50 -14.96 11.82
CA PRO A 253 6.48 -13.97 12.28
C PRO A 253 7.79 -14.64 12.71
N VAL A 254 8.90 -13.93 12.51
CA VAL A 254 10.24 -14.43 12.84
C VAL A 254 10.77 -13.68 14.06
N HIS A 255 11.35 -14.42 14.99
CA HIS A 255 11.92 -13.92 16.24
C HIS A 255 13.42 -14.21 16.29
N LEU A 256 14.25 -13.18 16.18
CA LEU A 256 15.71 -13.27 16.26
C LEU A 256 16.15 -13.18 17.72
N ALA A 257 16.16 -14.32 18.41
CA ALA A 257 16.41 -14.42 19.85
C ALA A 257 17.65 -15.26 20.23
N ASN A 258 18.68 -15.27 19.38
CA ASN A 258 19.96 -15.92 19.70
C ASN A 258 20.79 -15.03 20.66
N PRO A 259 21.09 -15.46 21.90
CA PRO A 259 21.83 -14.64 22.87
C PRO A 259 23.26 -14.29 22.42
N ALA A 260 23.84 -15.10 21.54
CA ALA A 260 25.18 -14.89 21.00
C ALA A 260 25.21 -13.90 19.81
N ALA A 261 24.05 -13.58 19.22
CA ALA A 261 23.99 -12.64 18.10
C ALA A 261 24.32 -11.22 18.57
N LYS A 262 25.33 -10.60 17.95
CA LYS A 262 25.72 -9.19 18.17
C LYS A 262 25.70 -8.36 16.89
N GLU A 263 25.59 -9.03 15.74
CA GLU A 263 25.60 -8.40 14.43
C GLU A 263 24.40 -8.85 13.61
N PHE A 264 23.79 -7.90 12.91
CA PHE A 264 22.67 -8.12 12.01
C PHE A 264 22.94 -7.45 10.67
N THR A 265 22.31 -7.93 9.61
CA THR A 265 22.35 -7.30 8.29
C THR A 265 20.97 -6.79 7.93
N ALA A 266 20.86 -5.52 7.53
CA ALA A 266 19.61 -4.90 7.10
C ALA A 266 19.67 -4.57 5.61
N THR A 267 18.75 -5.17 4.84
CA THR A 267 18.55 -4.91 3.40
C THR A 267 17.09 -4.54 3.14
N LEU A 268 16.76 -4.02 1.97
CA LEU A 268 15.38 -3.69 1.62
C LEU A 268 14.75 -4.77 0.75
N GLY A 269 13.43 -4.84 0.73
CA GLY A 269 12.68 -5.70 -0.17
C GLY A 269 11.19 -5.36 -0.17
N PRO A 270 10.37 -6.09 -0.93
CA PRO A 270 8.94 -5.86 -0.98
C PRO A 270 8.31 -6.23 0.36
N ASP A 271 7.20 -5.57 0.69
CA ASP A 271 6.44 -5.77 1.92
C ASP A 271 5.77 -7.15 2.05
N GLY A 272 5.67 -7.93 0.96
CA GLY A 272 5.01 -9.23 0.95
C GLY A 272 3.48 -9.18 0.89
N GLY A 273 2.92 -8.00 0.57
CA GLY A 273 1.48 -7.80 0.41
C GLY A 273 0.65 -8.23 1.63
N PRO A 274 -0.61 -8.68 1.43
CA PRO A 274 -1.55 -8.96 2.51
C PRO A 274 -1.16 -10.09 3.48
N ARG A 275 -0.08 -10.83 3.22
CA ARG A 275 0.42 -11.90 4.12
C ARG A 275 1.72 -11.51 4.84
N GLY A 276 2.38 -10.46 4.36
CA GLY A 276 3.67 -9.98 4.83
C GLY A 276 3.54 -8.90 5.90
N TYR A 277 4.17 -7.75 5.67
CA TYR A 277 4.35 -6.66 6.63
C TYR A 277 3.05 -6.32 7.36
N GLU A 278 2.00 -5.98 6.61
CA GLU A 278 0.73 -5.56 7.17
C GLU A 278 0.11 -6.61 8.10
N ALA A 279 0.16 -7.89 7.72
CA ALA A 279 -0.38 -8.96 8.53
C ALA A 279 0.50 -9.33 9.74
N ILE A 280 1.79 -8.96 9.71
CA ILE A 280 2.75 -9.15 10.79
C ILE A 280 2.61 -8.02 11.81
N THR A 281 2.52 -6.77 11.35
CA THR A 281 2.59 -5.55 12.17
C THR A 281 1.23 -4.99 12.55
N GLY A 282 0.19 -5.26 11.75
CA GLY A 282 -1.11 -4.61 11.83
C GLY A 282 -1.13 -3.19 11.24
N GLN A 283 -0.07 -2.77 10.55
CA GLN A 283 0.07 -1.44 9.95
C GLN A 283 0.16 -1.56 8.43
N HIS A 284 -0.56 -0.71 7.70
CA HIS A 284 -0.48 -0.68 6.23
C HIS A 284 0.94 -0.35 5.77
N SER A 285 1.40 -1.03 4.71
CA SER A 285 2.66 -0.67 4.08
C SER A 285 2.49 0.64 3.31
N GLU A 286 3.11 1.71 3.81
CA GLU A 286 3.00 3.03 3.17
C GLU A 286 3.86 3.13 1.90
N THR A 287 5.05 2.51 1.91
CA THR A 287 6.02 2.59 0.80
C THR A 287 6.00 1.39 -0.14
N GLY A 288 5.36 0.31 0.27
CA GLY A 288 5.49 -0.99 -0.38
C GLY A 288 6.89 -1.62 -0.23
N LEU A 289 7.78 -1.04 0.57
CA LEU A 289 9.08 -1.61 0.91
C LEU A 289 9.14 -1.91 2.41
N SER A 290 9.98 -2.87 2.78
CA SER A 290 10.24 -3.19 4.18
C SER A 290 11.69 -3.61 4.41
N TRP A 291 12.14 -3.46 5.66
CA TRP A 291 13.44 -3.90 6.14
C TRP A 291 13.47 -5.41 6.31
N TYR A 292 14.46 -6.03 5.69
CA TYR A 292 14.81 -7.42 5.84
C TYR A 292 16.02 -7.52 6.76
N ILE A 293 15.83 -8.13 7.93
CA ILE A 293 16.91 -8.34 8.90
C ILE A 293 17.37 -9.79 8.83
N ASN A 294 18.65 -10.00 8.51
CA ASN A 294 19.22 -11.31 8.19
C ASN A 294 18.42 -12.08 7.12
N GLY A 295 17.81 -11.33 6.19
CA GLY A 295 16.98 -11.89 5.12
C GLY A 295 15.60 -12.36 5.58
N TYR A 296 15.10 -11.92 6.73
CA TYR A 296 13.71 -12.10 7.16
C TYR A 296 12.95 -10.78 7.09
N LEU A 297 11.72 -10.80 6.61
CA LEU A 297 10.84 -9.63 6.52
C LEU A 297 10.43 -9.16 7.91
N SER A 298 10.83 -7.94 8.29
CA SER A 298 10.45 -7.25 9.53
C SER A 298 10.34 -8.14 10.79
N PRO A 299 11.40 -8.89 11.16
CA PRO A 299 11.36 -9.78 12.32
C PRO A 299 11.40 -9.01 13.65
N ASP A 300 10.88 -9.62 14.70
CA ASP A 300 11.17 -9.18 16.07
C ASP A 300 12.63 -9.51 16.41
N ILE A 301 13.39 -8.52 16.88
CA ILE A 301 14.79 -8.70 17.31
C ILE A 301 14.84 -8.70 18.84
N TYR A 302 15.50 -9.67 19.46
CA TYR A 302 15.68 -9.69 20.92
C TYR A 302 17.15 -9.50 21.25
N ILE A 303 17.44 -8.46 22.02
CA ILE A 303 18.79 -8.10 22.43
C ILE A 303 18.89 -7.93 23.95
N LYS A 304 20.09 -8.16 24.47
CA LYS A 304 20.43 -7.97 25.88
C LYS A 304 20.87 -6.53 26.17
N ARG A 305 20.37 -5.94 27.24
CA ARG A 305 20.76 -4.62 27.77
C ARG A 305 22.25 -4.58 28.13
N ASP A 306 22.84 -3.38 28.01
CA ASP A 306 24.24 -3.09 28.31
C ASP A 306 25.27 -3.89 27.49
N ALA A 307 24.85 -4.44 26.35
CA ALA A 307 25.72 -5.05 25.34
C ALA A 307 25.73 -4.22 24.05
N THR A 308 26.87 -4.21 23.34
CA THR A 308 27.02 -3.49 22.07
C THR A 308 26.54 -4.37 20.92
N TYR A 309 25.79 -3.77 19.99
CA TYR A 309 25.28 -4.42 18.77
C TYR A 309 25.63 -3.60 17.54
N ARG A 310 25.68 -4.27 16.39
CA ARG A 310 25.90 -3.66 15.08
C ARG A 310 24.83 -4.11 14.08
N ILE A 311 24.31 -3.17 13.31
CA ILE A 311 23.50 -3.45 12.13
C ILE A 311 24.29 -2.98 10.91
N MET A 312 24.55 -3.90 9.99
CA MET A 312 25.14 -3.63 8.68
C MET A 312 24.03 -3.17 7.74
N VAL A 313 23.86 -1.85 7.62
CA VAL A 313 22.75 -1.21 6.90
C VAL A 313 23.09 -1.04 5.42
N GLN A 314 22.18 -1.50 4.56
CA GLN A 314 22.28 -1.43 3.11
C GLN A 314 20.97 -0.86 2.50
N GLY A 315 20.60 0.35 2.93
CA GLY A 315 19.36 1.04 2.54
C GLY A 315 19.50 2.06 1.41
N GLY A 316 20.70 2.23 0.87
CA GLY A 316 21.00 3.16 -0.20
C GLY A 316 21.33 4.58 0.29
N SER A 317 22.27 5.22 -0.41
CA SER A 317 22.93 6.45 0.03
C SER A 317 22.72 7.64 -0.93
N ASN A 318 21.68 7.61 -1.77
CA ASN A 318 21.42 8.67 -2.73
C ASN A 318 20.34 9.65 -2.22
N PRO A 319 20.69 10.74 -1.51
CA PRO A 319 19.72 11.63 -0.89
C PRO A 319 18.87 12.45 -1.88
N TYR A 320 19.04 12.25 -3.19
CA TYR A 320 18.25 12.90 -4.24
C TYR A 320 17.08 12.05 -4.74
N ASP A 321 17.01 10.77 -4.35
CA ASP A 321 16.01 9.83 -4.83
C ASP A 321 15.34 9.11 -3.64
N PRO A 322 14.04 9.33 -3.40
CA PRO A 322 13.34 8.70 -2.29
C PRO A 322 13.27 7.17 -2.39
N LYS A 323 13.45 6.59 -3.59
CA LYS A 323 13.47 5.12 -3.79
C LYS A 323 14.77 4.47 -3.29
N SER A 324 15.87 5.23 -3.26
CA SER A 324 17.22 4.69 -3.01
C SER A 324 17.91 5.34 -1.80
N TYR A 325 17.14 5.96 -0.91
CA TYR A 325 17.65 6.59 0.30
C TYR A 325 16.82 6.23 1.52
N HIS A 326 17.20 5.13 2.17
CA HIS A 326 16.58 4.67 3.41
C HIS A 326 17.63 4.42 4.49
N PRO A 327 18.20 5.47 5.09
CA PRO A 327 19.01 5.30 6.29
C PRO A 327 18.20 4.64 7.42
N LEU A 328 18.83 3.76 8.19
CA LEU A 328 18.18 3.08 9.31
C LEU A 328 18.42 3.84 10.62
N ILE A 329 17.35 4.09 11.36
CA ILE A 329 17.35 4.68 12.70
C ILE A 329 16.67 3.76 13.70
N ILE A 330 16.93 4.00 14.99
CA ILE A 330 16.20 3.36 16.09
C ILE A 330 15.50 4.44 16.91
N THR A 331 14.20 4.28 17.13
CA THR A 331 13.31 5.23 17.82
C THR A 331 12.46 4.52 18.86
N ASP A 332 11.81 5.26 19.75
CA ASP A 332 10.73 4.74 20.61
C ASP A 332 9.34 4.82 19.96
N GLU A 333 9.27 5.28 18.71
CA GLU A 333 8.06 5.40 17.91
C GLU A 333 8.08 4.39 16.72
N PRO A 334 6.96 3.69 16.43
CA PRO A 334 6.89 2.60 15.45
C PRO A 334 6.82 2.95 13.95
N ARG A 335 6.39 4.17 13.57
CA ARG A 335 6.10 4.55 12.18
C ARG A 335 7.36 4.85 11.37
N GLY A 336 8.38 5.47 11.97
CA GLY A 336 9.58 5.88 11.24
C GLY A 336 9.39 7.19 10.48
N ALA A 337 9.98 7.31 9.29
CA ALA A 337 9.95 8.54 8.46
C ALA A 337 10.32 9.83 9.22
N TYR A 338 11.18 9.74 10.23
CA TYR A 338 11.45 10.86 11.16
C TYR A 338 11.81 12.19 10.47
N SER A 339 12.49 12.14 9.31
CA SER A 339 12.82 13.35 8.54
C SER A 339 11.63 14.09 7.93
N GLN A 340 10.51 13.40 7.78
CA GLN A 340 9.28 13.91 7.16
C GLN A 340 8.34 14.54 8.17
N LEU A 341 8.60 14.35 9.47
CA LEU A 341 7.81 14.89 10.55
C LEU A 341 8.03 16.40 10.74
N SER A 342 6.99 17.08 11.22
CA SER A 342 7.09 18.47 11.69
C SER A 342 8.03 18.60 12.89
N ASP A 343 8.46 19.83 13.18
CA ASP A 343 9.32 20.08 14.34
C ASP A 343 8.60 19.84 15.68
N GLU A 344 7.27 19.93 15.69
CA GLU A 344 6.41 19.59 16.82
C GLU A 344 6.41 18.09 17.07
N GLU A 345 6.10 17.28 16.05
CA GLU A 345 6.09 15.82 16.16
C GLU A 345 7.46 15.25 16.55
N LYS A 346 8.55 15.84 16.02
CA LYS A 346 9.92 15.43 16.36
C LYS A 346 10.24 15.60 17.85
N LYS A 347 9.62 16.55 18.56
CA LYS A 347 9.87 16.77 20.00
C LYS A 347 9.36 15.62 20.87
N ASP A 348 8.34 14.91 20.38
CA ASP A 348 7.69 13.81 21.11
C ASP A 348 8.37 12.45 20.84
N ILE A 349 9.35 12.41 19.93
CA ILE A 349 10.04 11.18 19.52
C ILE A 349 11.49 11.22 19.97
N ARG A 350 11.94 10.14 20.61
CA ARG A 350 13.35 9.99 20.97
C ARG A 350 14.04 9.10 19.95
N VAL A 351 14.98 9.70 19.22
CA VAL A 351 15.92 8.95 18.38
C VAL A 351 17.04 8.40 19.26
N LEU A 352 17.14 7.08 19.31
CA LEU A 352 18.05 6.32 20.18
C LEU A 352 19.35 5.94 19.46
N ALA A 353 19.31 5.75 18.14
CA ALA A 353 20.49 5.50 17.31
C ALA A 353 20.26 5.91 15.84
N GLY A 354 21.36 6.10 15.10
CA GLY A 354 21.33 6.31 13.64
C GLY A 354 21.24 7.77 13.19
N ILE A 355 21.35 8.70 14.13
CA ILE A 355 21.34 10.15 13.89
C ILE A 355 22.66 10.78 14.34
N GLY A 356 23.10 11.79 13.62
CA GLY A 356 24.17 12.70 14.00
C GLY A 356 23.70 14.14 13.82
N TYR A 357 24.37 15.08 14.47
CA TYR A 357 24.01 16.50 14.39
C TYR A 357 25.11 17.27 13.66
N SER A 358 24.70 18.16 12.75
CA SER A 358 25.60 19.11 12.12
C SER A 358 26.11 20.12 13.15
N VAL A 359 27.16 20.87 12.82
CA VAL A 359 27.65 21.99 13.66
C VAL A 359 26.54 23.03 13.89
N ARG A 360 25.58 23.13 12.97
CA ARG A 360 24.42 24.04 13.06
C ARG A 360 23.24 23.44 13.85
N GLY A 361 23.37 22.20 14.32
CA GLY A 361 22.33 21.49 15.04
C GLY A 361 21.38 20.67 14.15
N ASP A 362 21.57 20.67 12.83
CA ASP A 362 20.69 19.91 11.93
C ASP A 362 20.90 18.41 12.10
N SER A 363 19.81 17.68 12.32
CA SER A 363 19.85 16.22 12.36
C SER A 363 20.13 15.63 10.98
N ARG A 364 21.02 14.62 10.93
CA ARG A 364 21.33 13.84 9.73
C ARG A 364 21.41 12.37 10.08
N ALA A 365 20.85 11.52 9.24
CA ALA A 365 21.03 10.08 9.40
C ALA A 365 22.48 9.67 9.11
N THR A 366 22.99 8.70 9.86
CA THR A 366 24.39 8.26 9.78
C THR A 366 24.58 6.88 9.16
N ALA A 367 23.52 6.08 9.06
CA ALA A 367 23.59 4.69 8.64
C ALA A 367 22.73 4.39 7.40
N ALA A 368 23.25 4.68 6.21
CA ALA A 368 22.56 4.43 4.94
C ALA A 368 23.19 3.25 4.16
N GLY A 369 24.49 3.37 3.84
CA GLY A 369 25.26 2.34 3.13
C GLY A 369 24.85 2.17 1.66
N ARG A 370 25.50 1.22 0.97
CA ARG A 370 25.10 0.80 -0.37
C ARG A 370 23.65 0.32 -0.40
N LEU A 371 22.97 0.41 -1.54
CA LEU A 371 21.63 -0.16 -1.69
C LEU A 371 21.74 -1.67 -1.93
N CYS A 372 21.06 -2.48 -1.13
CA CYS A 372 20.76 -3.88 -1.46
C CYS A 372 19.26 -4.12 -1.36
N LEU A 373 18.68 -4.64 -2.43
CA LEU A 373 17.25 -4.74 -2.62
C LEU A 373 16.88 -6.15 -3.08
N TRP A 374 15.88 -6.73 -2.43
CA TRP A 374 15.13 -7.86 -2.99
C TRP A 374 14.07 -7.31 -3.95
N GLU A 375 14.02 -7.83 -5.18
CA GLU A 375 13.08 -7.40 -6.21
C GLU A 375 12.36 -8.60 -6.83
N HIS A 376 11.11 -8.40 -7.23
CA HIS A 376 10.38 -9.36 -8.04
C HIS A 376 11.04 -9.46 -9.43
N PRO A 377 11.28 -10.68 -9.95
CA PRO A 377 11.60 -10.86 -11.37
C PRO A 377 10.50 -10.24 -12.26
N LYS A 378 10.85 -9.86 -13.50
CA LYS A 378 9.92 -9.16 -14.41
C LYS A 378 8.62 -9.93 -14.66
N GLU A 379 8.68 -11.25 -14.61
CA GLU A 379 7.58 -12.18 -14.87
C GLU A 379 6.66 -12.36 -13.65
N LEU A 380 7.13 -11.97 -12.46
CA LEU A 380 6.39 -12.13 -11.21
C LEU A 380 5.61 -10.85 -10.88
N ASP A 381 4.29 -10.98 -10.85
CA ASP A 381 3.39 -9.89 -10.51
C ASP A 381 3.22 -9.77 -9.00
N ARG A 382 3.72 -8.67 -8.43
CA ARG A 382 3.61 -8.36 -7.00
C ARG A 382 2.18 -8.44 -6.45
N ARG A 383 1.15 -8.16 -7.25
CA ARG A 383 -0.26 -8.28 -6.82
C ARG A 383 -0.64 -9.70 -6.42
N LYS A 384 0.18 -10.68 -6.80
CA LYS A 384 0.00 -12.10 -6.52
C LYS A 384 0.86 -12.59 -5.36
N ASP A 385 1.48 -11.69 -4.58
CA ASP A 385 2.28 -12.08 -3.42
C ASP A 385 1.45 -12.89 -2.40
N VAL A 386 0.14 -12.63 -2.33
CA VAL A 386 -0.82 -13.38 -1.51
C VAL A 386 -0.90 -14.88 -1.88
N GLU A 387 -0.52 -15.26 -3.11
CA GLU A 387 -0.53 -16.66 -3.56
C GLU A 387 0.59 -17.50 -2.91
N PHE A 388 1.69 -16.89 -2.44
CA PHE A 388 2.79 -17.62 -1.82
C PHE A 388 2.39 -18.16 -0.44
N ARG A 389 2.39 -19.49 -0.29
CA ARG A 389 1.94 -20.18 0.92
C ARG A 389 2.79 -19.88 2.16
N THR A 390 4.09 -19.74 2.00
CA THR A 390 5.03 -19.45 3.09
C THR A 390 5.99 -18.32 2.70
N TYR A 391 6.57 -17.67 3.71
CA TYR A 391 7.54 -16.60 3.52
C TYR A 391 8.79 -17.08 2.75
N GLU A 392 9.25 -18.30 3.02
CA GLU A 392 10.46 -18.85 2.39
C GLU A 392 10.27 -19.01 0.89
N HIS A 393 9.10 -19.48 0.45
CA HIS A 393 8.78 -19.57 -0.98
C HIS A 393 8.71 -18.20 -1.65
N PHE A 394 8.13 -17.21 -0.97
CA PHE A 394 8.10 -15.84 -1.45
C PHE A 394 9.52 -15.27 -1.58
N ARG A 395 10.31 -15.30 -0.50
CA ARG A 395 11.69 -14.78 -0.49
C ARG A 395 12.56 -15.44 -1.55
N ASN A 396 12.48 -16.77 -1.70
CA ASN A 396 13.29 -17.51 -2.67
C ASN A 396 12.89 -17.21 -4.14
N ALA A 397 11.71 -16.63 -4.37
CA ALA A 397 11.28 -16.20 -5.70
C ALA A 397 11.77 -14.79 -6.07
N LEU A 398 12.34 -14.05 -5.12
CA LEU A 398 12.89 -12.71 -5.34
C LEU A 398 14.36 -12.78 -5.79
N HIS A 399 14.79 -11.78 -6.54
CA HIS A 399 16.20 -11.55 -6.87
C HIS A 399 16.81 -10.56 -5.88
N HIS A 400 17.99 -10.86 -5.36
CA HIS A 400 18.70 -9.99 -4.45
C HIS A 400 19.87 -9.32 -5.17
N GLU A 401 19.78 -8.00 -5.35
CA GLU A 401 20.80 -7.21 -6.03
C GLU A 401 21.37 -6.16 -5.10
N CYS A 402 22.68 -5.94 -5.19
CA CYS A 402 23.42 -4.97 -4.39
C CYS A 402 24.19 -4.03 -5.32
N GLY A 403 24.02 -2.73 -5.12
CA GLY A 403 24.83 -1.71 -5.78
C GLY A 403 26.27 -1.67 -5.27
N GLU A 404 27.06 -0.78 -5.86
CA GLU A 404 28.45 -0.56 -5.47
C GLU A 404 28.59 0.05 -4.07
N GLY A 405 29.78 -0.11 -3.48
CA GLY A 405 30.12 0.46 -2.17
C GLY A 405 30.05 -0.53 -1.02
N LYS A 406 29.99 -0.01 0.21
CA LYS A 406 30.00 -0.78 1.45
C LYS A 406 28.72 -0.55 2.25
N ALA A 407 28.36 -1.52 3.08
CA ALA A 407 27.33 -1.33 4.10
C ALA A 407 27.78 -0.24 5.10
N ALA A 408 26.82 0.53 5.62
CA ALA A 408 27.07 1.40 6.77
C ALA A 408 26.93 0.60 8.07
N VAL A 409 27.70 0.96 9.09
CA VAL A 409 27.63 0.31 10.40
C VAL A 409 26.82 1.20 11.34
N LEU A 410 25.65 0.73 11.77
CA LEU A 410 24.93 1.30 12.89
C LEU A 410 25.34 0.56 14.16
N GLU A 411 26.20 1.17 14.96
CA GLU A 411 26.60 0.63 16.27
C GLU A 411 25.79 1.29 17.39
N PHE A 412 25.25 0.50 18.32
CA PHE A 412 24.48 1.01 19.45
C PHE A 412 24.60 0.08 20.67
N LYS A 413 24.34 0.65 21.85
CA LYS A 413 24.36 -0.05 23.14
C LYS A 413 23.14 0.39 23.97
N PRO A 414 22.05 -0.39 24.01
CA PRO A 414 20.90 -0.04 24.82
C PRO A 414 21.28 -0.08 26.30
N ASN A 415 20.88 0.96 27.04
CA ASN A 415 21.14 1.07 28.47
C ASN A 415 19.81 1.10 29.25
N LYS A 416 19.85 1.44 30.54
CA LYS A 416 18.65 1.50 31.39
C LYS A 416 17.66 2.63 31.03
N SER A 417 18.09 3.67 30.30
CA SER A 417 17.18 4.75 29.87
C SER A 417 16.39 4.40 28.61
N TRP A 418 16.78 3.37 27.87
CA TRP A 418 16.04 2.88 26.71
C TRP A 418 14.79 2.12 27.17
N PRO A 419 13.64 2.27 26.48
CA PRO A 419 12.46 1.45 26.73
C PRO A 419 12.75 -0.02 26.41
N ASP A 420 11.92 -0.92 26.94
CA ASP A 420 12.05 -2.36 26.69
C ASP A 420 11.65 -2.75 25.27
N THR A 421 10.89 -1.91 24.58
CA THR A 421 10.58 -2.06 23.15
C THR A 421 10.89 -0.77 22.43
N VAL A 422 11.72 -0.88 21.41
CA VAL A 422 12.10 0.21 20.49
C VAL A 422 11.91 -0.27 19.07
N TYR A 423 12.00 0.61 18.10
CA TYR A 423 11.67 0.33 16.71
C TYR A 423 12.82 0.68 15.80
N TYR A 424 13.19 -0.24 14.90
CA TYR A 424 14.11 0.07 13.82
C TYR A 424 13.28 0.45 12.59
N ASN A 425 13.61 1.57 11.96
CA ASN A 425 12.85 2.08 10.82
C ASN A 425 13.71 2.87 9.85
N SER A 426 13.13 3.19 8.69
CA SER A 426 13.73 4.11 7.73
C SER A 426 13.59 5.55 8.20
N TRP A 427 14.64 6.34 8.00
CA TRP A 427 14.70 7.78 8.28
C TRP A 427 13.71 8.58 7.43
N THR A 428 13.42 8.10 6.22
CA THR A 428 12.61 8.77 5.18
C THR A 428 11.30 8.04 4.92
N GLY A 429 11.32 6.71 4.95
CA GLY A 429 10.16 5.90 4.62
C GLY A 429 9.37 5.47 5.85
N PRO A 430 8.04 5.65 5.86
CA PRO A 430 7.19 5.19 6.95
C PRO A 430 6.89 3.69 6.83
N ASN A 431 6.61 3.05 7.96
CA ASN A 431 6.17 1.66 8.10
C ASN A 431 7.03 0.67 7.31
N MET A 432 8.36 0.77 7.47
CA MET A 432 9.30 -0.12 6.79
C MET A 432 9.89 -1.17 7.74
N GLY A 433 9.99 -0.91 9.04
CA GLY A 433 10.60 -1.81 10.00
C GLY A 433 9.68 -2.22 11.13
N TRP A 434 10.29 -2.71 12.22
CA TRP A 434 9.56 -3.36 13.31
C TRP A 434 10.31 -3.24 14.65
N ARG A 435 10.10 -4.20 15.54
CA ARG A 435 10.47 -4.10 16.96
C ARG A 435 11.84 -4.70 17.27
N ILE A 436 12.54 -4.03 18.18
CA ILE A 436 13.64 -4.57 18.97
C ILE A 436 13.17 -4.63 20.44
N HIS A 437 13.19 -5.82 21.01
CA HIS A 437 12.94 -6.11 22.41
C HIS A 437 14.26 -6.12 23.18
N ILE A 438 14.35 -5.29 24.22
CA ILE A 438 15.53 -5.13 25.06
C ILE A 438 15.26 -5.84 26.39
N LEU A 439 16.05 -6.86 26.69
CA LEU A 439 15.89 -7.72 27.86
C LEU A 439 17.16 -7.70 28.72
N ASP A 440 17.04 -7.98 30.01
CA ASP A 440 18.21 -8.17 30.87
C ASP A 440 18.87 -9.55 30.61
N GLU A 441 18.06 -10.55 30.25
CA GLU A 441 18.50 -11.87 29.80
C GLU A 441 17.63 -12.40 28.66
N ILE A 442 18.25 -13.07 27.69
CA ILE A 442 17.55 -13.68 26.55
C ILE A 442 17.36 -15.17 26.84
N ASN A 443 16.12 -15.59 27.08
CA ASN A 443 15.75 -17.00 27.13
C ASN A 443 15.00 -17.37 25.84
N THR A 444 15.75 -17.94 24.88
CA THR A 444 15.24 -18.26 23.54
C THR A 444 14.04 -19.20 23.57
N GLU A 445 14.07 -20.26 24.38
CA GLU A 445 12.98 -21.23 24.47
C GLU A 445 11.68 -20.58 24.94
N LYS A 446 11.75 -19.74 25.98
CA LYS A 446 10.58 -19.00 26.49
C LYS A 446 10.02 -18.03 25.46
N ILE A 447 10.88 -17.30 24.75
CA ILE A 447 10.46 -16.35 23.71
C ILE A 447 9.73 -17.10 22.59
N LEU A 448 10.31 -18.20 22.09
CA LEU A 448 9.72 -18.98 21.01
C LEU A 448 8.43 -19.69 21.44
N ALA A 449 8.35 -20.17 22.68
CA ALA A 449 7.12 -20.76 23.23
C ALA A 449 5.99 -19.72 23.33
N ALA A 450 6.28 -18.52 23.84
CA ALA A 450 5.31 -17.43 23.92
C ALA A 450 4.80 -17.02 22.54
N ALA A 451 5.71 -16.90 21.55
CA ALA A 451 5.35 -16.62 20.17
C ALA A 451 4.46 -17.71 19.53
N ALA A 452 4.71 -18.99 19.84
CA ALA A 452 3.94 -20.11 19.33
C ALA A 452 2.52 -20.19 19.92
N SER A 453 2.33 -19.73 21.16
CA SER A 453 1.02 -19.73 21.84
C SER A 453 0.05 -18.63 21.36
N GLY A 454 0.45 -17.77 20.42
CA GLY A 454 -0.45 -16.77 19.83
C GLY A 454 -0.92 -15.68 20.79
N GLY A 455 -0.11 -15.33 21.79
CA GLY A 455 -0.50 -14.38 22.83
C GLY A 455 -0.70 -12.95 22.30
N ASN A 456 -1.93 -12.44 22.47
CA ASN A 456 -2.14 -11.03 22.83
C ASN A 456 -1.09 -10.64 23.88
N SER A 457 -0.47 -9.48 23.69
CA SER A 457 0.41 -8.76 24.64
C SER A 457 0.53 -9.41 26.02
N VAL A 458 1.67 -10.07 26.26
CA VAL A 458 2.08 -10.44 27.62
C VAL A 458 2.39 -9.13 28.35
N HIS A 459 1.43 -8.63 29.12
CA HIS A 459 1.69 -7.66 30.16
C HIS A 459 2.67 -8.29 31.16
N TRP A 460 3.92 -7.82 31.16
CA TRP A 460 4.83 -8.06 32.26
C TRP A 460 4.40 -7.14 33.40
N SER A 461 3.56 -7.64 34.29
CA SER A 461 3.16 -6.90 35.49
C SER A 461 4.31 -6.87 36.49
N SER A 462 4.86 -5.68 36.71
CA SER A 462 5.57 -5.38 37.94
C SER A 462 4.52 -5.21 39.06
N LEU A 463 4.69 -5.99 40.12
CA LEU A 463 3.95 -5.81 41.37
C LEU A 463 4.24 -4.42 41.94
N ASN A 464 3.22 -3.55 41.97
CA ASN A 464 2.82 -2.79 43.15
C ASN A 464 1.72 -1.81 42.76
N THR A 465 0.48 -2.08 43.17
CA THR A 465 -0.48 -1.00 43.39
C THR A 465 -1.50 -1.43 44.45
N LEU A 466 -1.51 -0.65 45.52
CA LEU A 466 -2.34 -0.78 46.70
C LEU A 466 -3.83 -0.68 46.30
N LEU A 467 -4.64 -1.68 46.67
CA LEU A 467 -6.10 -1.58 46.56
C LEU A 467 -6.63 -0.55 47.56
N LEU A 468 -7.33 0.47 47.04
CA LEU A 468 -8.30 1.26 47.80
C LEU A 468 -9.68 0.99 47.19
N TRP A 469 -10.49 0.22 47.92
CA TRP A 469 -11.89 -0.03 47.61
C TRP A 469 -12.71 1.23 47.91
N LEU A 470 -13.41 1.76 46.92
CA LEU A 470 -14.58 2.60 47.13
C LEU A 470 -15.75 2.00 46.36
N THR A 471 -16.71 1.50 47.14
CA THR A 471 -17.99 0.95 46.69
C THR A 471 -18.88 2.06 46.12
N GLY A 472 -19.34 1.90 44.88
CA GLY A 472 -20.38 2.72 44.25
C GLY A 472 -21.50 1.85 43.70
N VAL A 473 -22.65 1.88 44.37
CA VAL A 473 -23.90 1.21 44.02
C VAL A 473 -24.52 1.85 42.79
N TRP A 474 -24.88 1.06 41.77
CA TRP A 474 -25.77 1.49 40.68
C TRP A 474 -27.13 0.79 40.82
N LEU A 475 -28.17 1.58 41.09
CA LEU A 475 -29.57 1.16 41.00
C LEU A 475 -30.01 1.27 39.53
N ALA A 476 -30.56 0.19 38.98
CA ALA A 476 -31.33 0.21 37.75
C ALA A 476 -32.81 0.47 38.06
N VAL A 477 -33.44 1.38 37.33
CA VAL A 477 -34.90 1.52 37.28
C VAL A 477 -35.34 1.43 35.82
N LEU A 478 -36.06 0.36 35.51
CA LEU A 478 -36.91 0.25 34.33
C LEU A 478 -38.25 0.94 34.63
N ALA A 479 -38.74 1.73 33.68
CA ALA A 479 -40.14 2.15 33.64
C ALA A 479 -40.79 1.57 32.38
N VAL A 480 -42.01 1.07 32.58
CA VAL A 480 -42.94 0.45 31.63
C VAL A 480 -43.49 1.46 30.65
#